data_AF-A0A956V706-F1
#
_entry.id   AF-A0A956V706-F1
#
_cell.length_a   1.000
_cell.length_b   1.000
_cell.length_c   1.000
_cell.angle_alpha   90.00
_cell.angle_beta   90.00
_cell.angle_gamma   90.00
#
_symmetry.space_group_name_H-M   'P 1'
#
loop_
_entity.id
_entity.type
_entity.pdbx_description
1 polymer ?
#
loop_
_entity_poly.entity_id
_entity_poly.type
_entity_poly.pdbx_seq_one_letter_code
_entity_poly.pdbx_strand_id
1 'polypeptide(L)'
;MFMALLLSSIAAGLIATSVMLFFLYLPLLWRGAYYDVLGAIGSYFTKEIDARSRFLGLIFYALIGVVFSLLYGLLALITLNNLDQLTLPSLTLPGIGIEMNSAFLLFGFALGLGHGIIVGLIATIVFIEHHPLEHYRKRLILVISQLISHIVFGITVMFFQSQFLQLLLRT
;
A
#
# COMPACT_ATOMS: atom_id res chain seq x y z
N MET A 1 22.31 2.09 7.14
CA MET A 1 21.17 2.94 6.74
C MET A 1 20.50 2.50 5.44
N PHE A 2 21.19 2.52 4.28
CA PHE A 2 20.56 2.11 3.00
C PHE A 2 20.03 0.67 3.01
N MET A 3 20.83 -0.30 3.49
CA MET A 3 20.39 -1.70 3.58
C MET A 3 19.17 -1.86 4.50
N ALA A 4 19.16 -1.18 5.65
CA ALA A 4 18.03 -1.19 6.59
C ALA A 4 16.76 -0.67 5.91
N LEU A 5 16.85 0.45 5.18
CA LEU A 5 15.73 1.00 4.40
C LEU A 5 15.25 0.01 3.34
N LEU A 6 16.15 -0.60 2.58
CA LEU A 6 15.77 -1.54 1.53
C LEU A 6 15.04 -2.76 2.10
N LEU A 7 15.59 -3.39 3.14
CA LEU A 7 15.01 -4.58 3.77
C LEU A 7 13.68 -4.25 4.45
N SER A 8 13.60 -3.12 5.17
CA SER A 8 12.35 -2.68 5.80
C SER A 8 11.27 -2.38 4.75
N SER A 9 11.64 -1.77 3.62
CA SER A 9 10.72 -1.48 2.53
C SER A 9 10.18 -2.71 1.82
N ILE A 10 11.03 -3.72 1.58
CA ILE A 10 10.59 -5.00 1.04
C ILE A 10 9.58 -5.65 1.99
N ALA A 11 9.93 -5.79 3.26
CA ALA A 11 9.05 -6.44 4.25
C ALA A 11 7.74 -5.66 4.44
N ALA A 12 7.80 -4.37 4.75
CA ALA A 12 6.63 -3.53 4.95
C ALA A 12 5.77 -3.41 3.69
N GLY A 13 6.40 -3.35 2.51
CA GLY A 13 5.70 -3.25 1.23
C GLY A 13 4.90 -4.50 0.92
N LEU A 14 5.48 -5.69 1.09
CA LEU A 14 4.78 -6.96 0.88
C LEU A 14 3.63 -7.15 1.88
N ILE A 15 3.86 -6.83 3.16
CA ILE A 15 2.82 -6.90 4.20
C ILE A 15 1.68 -5.93 3.86
N ALA A 16 2.01 -4.67 3.58
CA ALA A 16 1.02 -3.64 3.28
C ALA A 16 0.24 -3.94 1.99
N THR A 17 0.88 -4.42 0.93
CA THR A 17 0.17 -4.86 -0.28
C THR A 17 -0.76 -6.03 0.00
N SER A 18 -0.36 -6.98 0.85
CA SER A 18 -1.23 -8.09 1.24
C SER A 18 -2.47 -7.62 2.01
N VAL A 19 -2.29 -6.71 2.98
CA VAL A 19 -3.41 -6.10 3.73
C VAL A 19 -4.29 -5.28 2.78
N MET A 20 -3.69 -4.49 1.90
CA MET A 20 -4.40 -3.70 0.88
C MET A 20 -5.27 -4.61 -0.01
N LEU A 21 -4.71 -5.72 -0.49
CA LEU A 21 -5.44 -6.71 -1.29
C LEU A 21 -6.59 -7.33 -0.51
N PHE A 22 -6.38 -7.66 0.77
CA PHE A 22 -7.47 -8.13 1.63
C PHE A 22 -8.63 -7.12 1.63
N PHE A 23 -8.37 -5.82 1.82
CA PHE A 23 -9.43 -4.80 1.80
C PHE A 23 -10.07 -4.58 0.43
N LEU A 24 -9.31 -4.68 -0.66
CA LEU A 24 -9.84 -4.57 -2.03
C LEU A 24 -10.85 -5.68 -2.34
N TYR A 25 -10.58 -6.89 -1.87
CA TYR A 25 -11.41 -8.07 -2.12
C TYR A 25 -12.37 -8.40 -0.96
N LEU A 26 -12.28 -7.66 0.15
CA LEU A 26 -13.14 -7.80 1.32
C LEU A 26 -14.65 -7.82 0.97
N PRO A 27 -15.14 -7.00 0.00
CA PRO A 27 -16.56 -7.04 -0.37
C PRO A 27 -17.08 -8.38 -0.89
N LEU A 28 -16.19 -9.28 -1.34
CA LEU A 28 -16.60 -10.63 -1.73
C LEU A 28 -17.28 -11.40 -0.60
N LEU A 29 -16.91 -11.14 0.67
CA LEU A 29 -17.47 -11.85 1.82
C LEU A 29 -18.97 -11.62 2.01
N TRP A 30 -19.49 -10.46 1.56
CA TRP A 30 -20.92 -10.14 1.61
C TRP A 30 -21.55 -9.99 0.22
N ARG A 31 -20.90 -10.52 -0.82
CA ARG A 31 -21.33 -10.38 -2.24
C ARG A 31 -21.50 -8.91 -2.66
N GLY A 32 -20.71 -8.02 -2.07
CA GLY A 32 -20.66 -6.61 -2.42
C GLY A 32 -19.97 -6.36 -3.77
N ALA A 33 -20.14 -5.16 -4.29
CA ALA A 33 -19.38 -4.72 -5.45
C ALA A 33 -17.90 -4.57 -5.09
N TYR A 34 -17.03 -5.04 -5.98
CA TYR A 34 -15.58 -4.89 -5.88
C TYR A 34 -15.00 -4.67 -7.28
N TYR A 35 -13.77 -4.17 -7.33
CA TYR A 35 -13.02 -4.06 -8.57
C TYR A 35 -11.90 -5.09 -8.57
N ASP A 36 -11.89 -6.02 -9.52
CA ASP A 36 -10.84 -7.04 -9.65
C ASP A 36 -9.54 -6.41 -10.20
N VAL A 37 -8.83 -5.69 -9.33
CA VAL A 37 -7.59 -4.95 -9.67
C VAL A 37 -6.52 -5.89 -10.24
N LEU A 38 -6.36 -7.09 -9.65
CA LEU A 38 -5.37 -8.05 -10.12
C LEU A 38 -5.70 -8.53 -11.54
N GLY A 39 -6.96 -8.85 -11.79
CA GLY A 39 -7.43 -9.19 -13.14
C GLY A 39 -7.28 -8.03 -14.11
N ALA A 40 -7.57 -6.79 -13.71
CA ALA A 40 -7.41 -5.61 -14.56
C ALA A 40 -5.94 -5.40 -14.98
N ILE A 41 -5.01 -5.41 -14.03
CA ILE A 41 -3.58 -5.24 -14.31
C ILE A 41 -3.08 -6.38 -15.20
N GLY A 42 -3.40 -7.62 -14.86
CA GLY A 42 -2.95 -8.79 -15.60
C GLY A 42 -3.50 -8.86 -17.02
N SER A 43 -4.81 -8.70 -17.15
CA SER A 43 -5.51 -8.79 -18.43
C SER A 43 -5.23 -7.61 -19.35
N TYR A 44 -4.70 -6.50 -18.82
CA TYR A 44 -4.14 -5.44 -19.64
C TYR A 44 -3.05 -5.98 -20.60
N PHE A 45 -2.20 -6.89 -20.11
CA PHE A 45 -1.13 -7.51 -20.88
C PHE A 45 -1.55 -8.82 -21.57
N THR A 46 -2.26 -9.71 -20.86
CA THR A 46 -2.62 -11.03 -21.39
C THR A 46 -3.84 -11.01 -22.30
N LYS A 47 -4.65 -9.95 -22.25
CA LYS A 47 -5.96 -9.83 -22.93
C LYS A 47 -7.00 -10.87 -22.51
N GLU A 48 -6.73 -11.64 -21.46
CA GLU A 48 -7.59 -12.71 -20.95
C GLU A 48 -7.83 -12.58 -19.44
N ILE A 49 -9.02 -12.98 -18.98
CA ILE A 49 -9.42 -12.95 -17.56
C ILE A 49 -9.38 -14.38 -17.00
N ASP A 50 -8.18 -14.84 -16.67
CA ASP A 50 -7.94 -16.19 -16.15
C ASP A 50 -7.10 -16.15 -14.86
N ALA A 51 -6.62 -17.32 -14.41
CA ALA A 51 -5.76 -17.40 -13.23
C ALA A 51 -4.36 -16.83 -13.50
N ARG A 52 -3.84 -17.00 -14.72
CA ARG A 52 -2.51 -16.54 -15.12
C ARG A 52 -2.44 -15.01 -15.13
N SER A 53 -3.47 -14.35 -15.64
CA SER A 53 -3.53 -12.89 -15.66
C SER A 53 -3.57 -12.32 -14.24
N ARG A 54 -4.41 -12.87 -13.35
CA ARG A 54 -4.44 -12.44 -11.93
C ARG A 54 -3.12 -12.67 -11.22
N PHE A 55 -2.43 -13.77 -11.51
CA PHE A 55 -1.10 -14.03 -10.94
C PHE A 55 -0.06 -13.00 -11.42
N LEU A 56 -0.06 -12.66 -12.71
CA LEU A 56 0.79 -11.57 -13.22
C LEU A 56 0.42 -10.22 -12.60
N GLY A 57 -0.88 -9.95 -12.46
CA GLY A 57 -1.38 -8.77 -11.74
C GLY A 57 -0.84 -8.69 -10.33
N LEU A 58 -0.85 -9.81 -9.59
CA LEU A 58 -0.31 -9.89 -8.23
C LEU A 58 1.18 -9.57 -8.18
N ILE A 59 1.98 -10.11 -9.11
CA ILE A 59 3.41 -9.83 -9.18
C ILE A 59 3.66 -8.34 -9.38
N PHE A 60 3.01 -7.72 -10.39
CA PHE A 60 3.15 -6.28 -10.63
C PHE A 60 2.72 -5.45 -9.43
N TYR A 61 1.59 -5.81 -8.82
CA TYR A 61 1.05 -5.09 -7.67
C TYR A 61 1.97 -5.18 -6.45
N ALA A 62 2.57 -6.34 -6.19
CA ALA A 62 3.55 -6.53 -5.12
C ALA A 62 4.84 -5.74 -5.38
N LEU A 63 5.38 -5.78 -6.61
CA LEU A 63 6.58 -5.03 -6.98
C LEU A 63 6.39 -3.52 -6.83
N ILE A 64 5.26 -2.99 -7.34
CA ILE A 64 4.91 -1.57 -7.21
C ILE A 64 4.73 -1.20 -5.74
N GLY A 65 4.07 -2.07 -4.94
CA GLY A 65 3.92 -1.88 -3.51
C GLY A 65 5.25 -1.76 -2.76
N VAL A 66 6.24 -2.59 -3.10
CA VAL A 66 7.60 -2.49 -2.54
C VAL A 66 8.27 -1.17 -2.93
N VAL A 67 8.13 -0.74 -4.20
CA VAL A 67 8.67 0.55 -4.66
C VAL A 67 8.07 1.73 -3.90
N PHE A 68 6.74 1.77 -3.74
CA PHE A 68 6.11 2.84 -2.95
C PHE A 68 6.44 2.76 -1.46
N SER A 69 6.59 1.56 -0.91
CA SER A 69 7.05 1.37 0.47
C SER A 69 8.47 1.92 0.69
N LEU A 70 9.33 1.94 -0.34
CA LEU A 70 10.62 2.61 -0.30
C LEU A 70 10.49 4.13 -0.19
N LEU A 71 9.58 4.72 -0.97
CA LEU A 71 9.29 6.17 -0.88
C LEU A 71 8.74 6.56 0.50
N TYR A 72 7.85 5.75 1.06
CA TYR A 72 7.30 5.97 2.40
C TYR A 72 8.37 5.75 3.49
N GLY A 73 9.24 4.76 3.31
CA GLY A 73 10.36 4.49 4.21
C GLY A 73 11.34 5.66 4.32
N LEU A 74 11.59 6.39 3.21
CA LEU A 74 12.38 7.62 3.24
C LEU A 74 11.74 8.68 4.14
N LEU A 75 10.42 8.87 4.04
CA LEU A 75 9.71 9.79 4.94
C LEU A 75 9.77 9.30 6.38
N ALA A 76 9.58 8.00 6.62
CA ALA A 76 9.66 7.43 7.96
C ALA A 76 11.03 7.66 8.60
N LEU A 77 12.12 7.56 7.83
CA LEU A 77 13.48 7.85 8.30
C LEU A 77 13.64 9.33 8.68
N ILE A 78 13.13 10.25 7.87
CA ILE A 78 13.13 11.69 8.18
C ILE A 78 12.34 11.94 9.47
N THR A 79 11.16 11.33 9.61
CA THR A 79 10.33 11.47 10.81
C THR A 79 11.00 10.90 12.06
N LEU A 80 11.64 9.73 11.98
CA LEU A 80 12.38 9.14 13.10
C LEU A 80 13.50 10.06 13.60
N ASN A 81 14.23 10.71 12.69
CA ASN A 81 15.32 11.63 13.04
C ASN A 81 14.85 12.96 13.64
N ASN A 82 13.55 13.28 13.54
CA ASN A 82 12.96 14.52 14.04
C ASN A 82 11.84 14.26 15.06
N LEU A 83 11.76 13.04 15.61
CA LEU A 83 10.63 12.59 16.43
C LEU A 83 10.47 13.42 17.71
N ASP A 84 11.59 13.90 18.28
CA ASP A 84 11.62 14.71 19.51
C ASP A 84 10.86 16.03 19.38
N GLN A 85 10.61 16.48 18.15
CA GLN A 85 9.83 17.69 17.87
C GLN A 85 8.32 17.42 17.86
N LEU A 86 7.90 16.15 17.79
CA LEU A 86 6.51 15.74 17.68
C LEU A 86 6.02 15.15 19.01
N THR A 87 5.33 15.97 19.82
CA THR A 87 4.70 15.56 21.08
C THR A 87 3.40 14.79 20.85
N LEU A 88 3.47 13.66 20.13
CA LEU A 88 2.33 12.78 19.88
C LEU A 88 2.42 11.52 20.74
N PRO A 89 1.27 10.90 21.10
CA PRO A 89 1.25 9.68 21.90
C PRO A 89 2.10 8.58 21.27
N SER A 90 2.95 7.94 22.08
CA SER A 90 3.73 6.78 21.71
C SER A 90 3.33 5.57 22.57
N LEU A 91 3.42 4.38 21.96
CA LEU A 91 3.23 3.11 22.62
C LEU A 91 4.51 2.29 22.49
N THR A 92 5.12 1.91 23.60
CA THR A 92 6.24 0.95 23.58
C THR A 92 5.68 -0.46 23.40
N LEU A 93 6.13 -1.15 22.37
CA LEU A 93 5.69 -2.51 22.11
C LEU A 93 6.36 -3.48 23.10
N PRO A 94 5.57 -4.22 23.90
CA PRO A 94 6.10 -5.09 24.94
C PRO A 94 6.95 -6.21 24.32
N GLY A 95 8.10 -6.51 24.93
CA GLY A 95 9.01 -7.58 24.52
C GLY A 95 10.04 -7.22 23.45
N ILE A 96 9.89 -6.10 22.73
CA ILE A 96 10.81 -5.68 21.65
C ILE A 96 11.43 -4.28 21.85
N GLY A 97 10.94 -3.49 22.81
CA GLY A 97 11.55 -2.20 23.16
C GLY A 97 11.54 -1.16 22.03
N ILE A 98 10.61 -1.30 21.09
CA ILE A 98 10.38 -0.37 19.98
C ILE A 98 9.28 0.60 20.40
N GLU A 99 9.47 1.88 20.14
CA GLU A 99 8.43 2.88 20.34
C GLU A 99 7.65 3.11 19.05
N MET A 100 6.33 2.97 19.12
CA MET A 100 5.41 3.24 18.02
C MET A 100 4.71 4.58 18.28
N ASN A 101 5.17 5.63 17.61
CA ASN A 101 4.56 6.97 17.69
C ASN A 101 3.35 7.06 16.75
N SER A 102 2.22 7.58 17.26
CA SER A 102 0.99 7.77 16.48
C SER A 102 1.15 8.71 15.27
N ALA A 103 2.20 9.54 15.22
CA ALA A 103 2.59 10.34 14.06
C ALA A 103 2.71 9.51 12.78
N PHE A 104 3.28 8.29 12.87
CA PHE A 104 3.44 7.42 11.72
C PHE A 104 2.10 6.97 11.14
N LEU A 105 1.08 6.73 11.96
CA LEU A 105 -0.26 6.40 11.48
C LEU A 105 -0.92 7.58 10.78
N LEU A 106 -0.77 8.79 11.34
CA LEU A 106 -1.32 10.01 10.75
C LEU A 106 -0.65 10.33 9.39
N PHE A 107 0.68 10.22 9.32
CA PHE A 107 1.39 10.36 8.06
C PHE A 107 1.02 9.25 7.07
N GLY A 108 0.87 8.01 7.55
CA GLY A 108 0.43 6.90 6.73
C GLY A 108 -0.96 7.12 6.13
N PHE A 109 -1.90 7.64 6.93
CA PHE A 109 -3.22 8.04 6.45
C PHE A 109 -3.14 9.17 5.42
N ALA A 110 -2.41 10.25 5.72
CA ALA A 110 -2.30 11.41 4.83
C ALA A 110 -1.64 11.06 3.49
N LEU A 111 -0.53 10.33 3.53
CA LEU A 111 0.15 9.83 2.35
C LEU A 111 -0.73 8.85 1.59
N GLY A 112 -1.35 7.89 2.28
CA GLY A 112 -2.25 6.90 1.68
C GLY A 112 -3.44 7.53 0.97
N LEU A 113 -4.03 8.59 1.56
CA LEU A 113 -5.09 9.37 0.96
C LEU A 113 -4.61 10.08 -0.33
N GLY A 114 -3.51 10.83 -0.24
CA GLY A 114 -2.95 11.54 -1.40
C GLY A 114 -2.53 10.59 -2.53
N HIS A 115 -1.82 9.52 -2.18
CA HIS A 115 -1.41 8.46 -3.10
C HIS A 115 -2.63 7.77 -3.73
N GLY A 116 -3.66 7.44 -2.94
CA GLY A 116 -4.90 6.84 -3.42
C GLY A 116 -5.68 7.71 -4.39
N ILE A 117 -5.70 9.03 -4.19
CA ILE A 117 -6.29 9.99 -5.14
C ILE A 117 -5.51 9.96 -6.46
N ILE A 118 -4.19 10.09 -6.39
CA ILE A 118 -3.33 10.10 -7.59
C ILE A 118 -3.46 8.79 -8.37
N VAL A 119 -3.34 7.65 -7.69
CA VAL A 119 -3.48 6.32 -8.31
C VAL A 119 -4.90 6.11 -8.83
N GLY A 120 -5.94 6.55 -8.10
CA GLY A 120 -7.32 6.46 -8.55
C GLY A 120 -7.57 7.24 -9.85
N LEU A 121 -6.98 8.43 -9.99
CA LEU A 121 -7.04 9.23 -11.22
C LEU A 121 -6.28 8.55 -12.37
N ILE A 122 -5.05 8.11 -12.14
CA ILE A 122 -4.23 7.41 -13.15
C ILE A 122 -4.93 6.12 -13.59
N ALA A 123 -5.40 5.31 -12.63
CA ALA A 123 -6.11 4.07 -12.89
C ALA A 123 -7.42 4.32 -13.64
N THR A 124 -8.08 5.45 -13.43
CA THR A 124 -9.26 5.84 -14.22
C THR A 124 -8.88 6.01 -15.68
N ILE A 125 -7.83 6.77 -15.98
CA ILE A 125 -7.38 6.97 -17.37
C ILE A 125 -6.95 5.63 -17.98
N VAL A 126 -6.13 4.85 -17.28
CA VAL A 126 -5.58 3.60 -17.83
C VAL A 126 -6.65 2.51 -17.97
N PHE A 127 -7.44 2.27 -16.92
CA PHE A 127 -8.36 1.13 -16.89
C PHE A 127 -9.80 1.43 -17.28
N ILE A 128 -10.27 2.68 -17.14
CA ILE A 128 -11.63 3.02 -17.55
C ILE A 128 -11.66 3.42 -19.01
N GLU A 129 -10.69 4.21 -19.46
CA GLU A 129 -10.70 4.75 -20.82
C GLU A 129 -9.98 3.84 -21.81
N HIS A 130 -8.87 3.21 -21.40
CA HIS A 130 -7.98 2.48 -22.31
C HIS A 130 -7.92 0.96 -22.10
N HIS A 131 -8.67 0.41 -21.14
CA HIS A 131 -8.59 -1.04 -20.89
C HIS A 131 -9.13 -1.83 -22.10
N PRO A 132 -8.41 -2.88 -22.55
CA PRO A 132 -8.83 -3.68 -23.71
C PRO A 132 -10.17 -4.40 -23.50
N LEU A 133 -10.48 -4.73 -22.25
CA LEU A 133 -11.71 -5.43 -21.89
C LEU A 133 -12.71 -4.48 -21.22
N GLU A 134 -13.93 -4.40 -21.77
CA GLU A 134 -14.99 -3.48 -21.30
C GLU A 134 -15.43 -3.75 -19.87
N HIS A 135 -15.33 -5.01 -19.41
CA HIS A 135 -15.70 -5.42 -18.05
C HIS A 135 -15.04 -4.56 -16.95
N TYR A 136 -13.82 -4.08 -17.20
CA TYR A 136 -13.02 -3.30 -16.25
C TYR A 136 -13.27 -1.79 -16.33
N ARG A 137 -14.19 -1.33 -17.18
CA ARG A 137 -14.49 0.11 -17.36
C ARG A 137 -15.52 0.65 -16.35
N LYS A 138 -15.49 0.17 -15.10
CA LYS A 138 -16.39 0.59 -14.01
C LYS A 138 -15.76 1.66 -13.10
N ARG A 139 -16.05 2.94 -13.38
CA ARG A 139 -15.38 4.09 -12.76
C ARG A 139 -15.53 4.19 -11.24
N LEU A 140 -16.76 4.21 -10.73
CA LEU A 140 -17.02 4.51 -9.31
C LEU A 140 -16.40 3.48 -8.36
N ILE A 141 -16.60 2.19 -8.67
CA ILE A 141 -16.08 1.11 -7.83
C ILE A 141 -14.55 1.10 -7.84
N LEU A 142 -13.91 1.40 -8.97
CA LEU A 142 -12.46 1.55 -9.04
C LEU A 142 -11.97 2.64 -8.10
N VAL A 143 -12.50 3.87 -8.23
CA VAL A 143 -12.03 5.03 -7.45
C VAL A 143 -12.20 4.80 -5.95
N ILE A 144 -13.36 4.33 -5.50
CA ILE A 144 -13.62 4.04 -4.09
C ILE A 144 -12.67 2.96 -3.58
N SER A 145 -12.49 1.88 -4.35
CA SER A 145 -11.59 0.78 -4.00
C SER A 145 -10.15 1.27 -3.89
N GLN A 146 -9.66 2.08 -4.84
CA GLN A 146 -8.31 2.62 -4.79
C GLN A 146 -8.11 3.55 -3.58
N LEU A 147 -9.07 4.43 -3.29
CA LEU A 147 -8.97 5.36 -2.17
C LEU A 147 -8.86 4.62 -0.83
N ILE A 148 -9.80 3.71 -0.54
CA ILE A 148 -9.82 2.97 0.73
C ILE A 148 -8.56 2.10 0.86
N SER A 149 -8.24 1.36 -0.19
CA SER A 149 -7.10 0.43 -0.17
C SER A 149 -5.77 1.15 0.02
N HIS A 150 -5.57 2.32 -0.59
CA HIS A 150 -4.32 3.08 -0.46
C HIS A 150 -4.19 3.79 0.89
N ILE A 151 -5.30 4.19 1.53
CA ILE A 151 -5.27 4.66 2.92
C ILE A 151 -4.79 3.53 3.83
N VAL A 152 -5.37 2.32 3.68
CA VAL A 152 -4.96 1.14 4.46
C VAL A 152 -3.50 0.77 4.18
N PHE A 153 -3.07 0.81 2.92
CA PHE A 153 -1.68 0.60 2.53
C PHE A 153 -0.76 1.59 3.23
N GLY A 154 -1.06 2.90 3.16
CA GLY A 154 -0.20 3.94 3.73
C GLY A 154 -0.05 3.84 5.25
N ILE A 155 -1.15 3.59 5.96
CA ILE A 155 -1.14 3.33 7.42
C ILE A 155 -0.26 2.11 7.72
N THR A 156 -0.47 1.02 6.99
CA THR A 156 0.22 -0.25 7.21
C THR A 156 1.72 -0.12 6.94
N VAL A 157 2.10 0.53 5.82
CA VAL A 157 3.51 0.79 5.50
C VAL A 157 4.17 1.61 6.60
N MET A 158 3.58 2.74 7.00
CA MET A 158 4.21 3.62 8.00
C MET A 158 4.31 2.97 9.37
N PHE A 159 3.30 2.17 9.76
CA PHE A 159 3.35 1.38 10.99
C PHE A 159 4.53 0.41 10.99
N PHE A 160 4.63 -0.47 9.99
CA PHE A 160 5.70 -1.47 9.94
C PHE A 160 7.07 -0.86 9.66
N GLN A 161 7.15 0.16 8.80
CA GLN A 161 8.40 0.88 8.54
C GLN A 161 8.99 1.48 9.80
N SER A 162 8.17 2.14 10.63
CA SER A 162 8.65 2.74 11.88
C SER A 162 9.29 1.72 12.80
N GLN A 163 8.80 0.47 12.81
CA GLN A 163 9.31 -0.61 13.65
C GLN A 163 10.53 -1.29 13.05
N PHE A 164 10.46 -1.67 11.77
CA PHE A 164 11.56 -2.37 11.09
C PHE A 164 12.80 -1.50 10.96
N LEU A 165 12.65 -0.20 10.68
CA LEU A 165 13.78 0.72 10.66
C LEU A 165 14.43 0.84 12.04
N GLN A 166 13.65 0.95 13.12
CA GLN A 166 14.20 0.96 14.48
C GLN A 166 14.95 -0.33 14.82
N LEU A 167 14.44 -1.50 14.41
CA LEU A 167 15.13 -2.77 14.62
C LEU A 167 16.44 -2.87 13.84
N LEU A 168 16.39 -2.59 12.54
CA LEU A 168 17.52 -2.77 11.63
C LEU A 168 18.60 -1.69 11.76
N LEU A 169 18.29 -0.54 12.38
CA LEU A 169 19.28 0.50 12.68
C LEU A 169 19.93 0.33 14.07
N ARG A 170 19.35 -0.50 14.94
CA ARG A 170 19.93 -0.86 16.24
C ARG A 170 20.95 -2.01 16.15
N THR A 171 20.88 -2.81 15.08
CA THR A 171 21.85 -3.87 14.75
C THR A 171 23.04 -3.31 13.98
#